data_AF-A0A965S208-F1
#
_entry.id   AF-A0A965S208-F1
#
_cell.length_a   1.000
_cell.length_b   1.000
_cell.length_c   1.000
_cell.angle_alpha   90.00
_cell.angle_beta   90.00
_cell.angle_gamma   90.00
#
_symmetry.space_group_name_H-M   'P 1'
#
loop_
_entity.id
_entity.type
_entity.pdbx_description
1 polymer ?
#
loop_
_entity_poly.entity_id
_entity_poly.type
_entity_poly.pdbx_seq_one_letter_code
_entity_poly.pdbx_strand_id
1 'polypeptide(L)' 'MPLLLVLIFMFILPLFGAAIGYFCGWVVSLVFNDIILSTLARMGMKTDGLFLSHLGATLGFVGGFLKSSTSISTDKKS' A
#
# COMPACT_ATOMS: atom_id res chain seq x y z
N MET A 1 -25.39 6.72 -15.40
CA MET A 1 -24.07 7.20 -15.85
C MET A 1 -23.10 7.56 -14.72
N PRO A 2 -23.47 8.23 -13.61
CA PRO A 2 -22.50 8.55 -12.55
C PRO A 2 -21.99 7.32 -11.78
N LEU A 3 -22.81 6.28 -11.65
CA LEU A 3 -22.51 5.06 -10.90
C LEU A 3 -21.32 4.27 -11.49
N LEU A 4 -21.18 4.27 -12.82
CA LEU A 4 -20.08 3.60 -13.53
C LEU A 4 -18.75 4.35 -13.36
N LEU A 5 -18.82 5.69 -13.30
CA LEU A 5 -17.65 6.54 -13.07
C LEU A 5 -17.11 6.37 -11.64
N VAL A 6 -18.00 6.29 -10.63
CA VAL A 6 -17.60 6.00 -9.24
C VAL A 6 -16.92 4.64 -9.12
N LEU A 7 -17.46 3.61 -9.78
CA LEU A 7 -16.88 2.26 -9.80
C LEU A 7 -15.44 2.27 -10.37
N ILE A 8 -15.21 2.96 -11.49
CA ILE A 8 -13.89 3.07 -12.12
C ILE A 8 -12.89 3.78 -11.20
N PHE A 9 -13.29 4.91 -10.59
CA PHE A 9 -12.44 5.64 -9.65
C PHE A 9 -12.08 4.80 -8.42
N MET A 10 -13.01 3.98 -7.93
CA MET A 10 -12.79 3.10 -6.77
C MET A 10 -11.72 2.03 -7.01
N PHE A 11 -11.48 1.63 -8.28
CA PHE A 11 -10.40 0.71 -8.63
C PHE A 11 -9.07 1.40 -8.95
N ILE A 12 -9.11 2.60 -9.52
CA ILE A 12 -7.91 3.33 -9.93
C ILE A 12 -7.16 3.96 -8.75
N LEU A 13 -7.88 4.51 -7.77
CA LEU A 13 -7.26 5.14 -6.59
C LEU A 13 -6.36 4.17 -5.80
N PRO A 14 -6.82 2.95 -5.47
CA PRO A 14 -5.99 1.98 -4.77
C PRO A 14 -4.85 1.42 -5.63
N LEU A 15 -5.05 1.32 -6.95
CA LEU A 15 -3.98 0.92 -7.87
C LEU A 15 -2.82 1.93 -7.84
N PHE A 16 -3.15 3.22 -7.76
CA PHE A 16 -2.16 4.28 -7.61
C PHE A 16 -1.44 4.21 -6.26
N GLY A 17 -2.17 3.92 -5.18
CA GLY A 17 -1.60 3.63 -3.86
C GLY A 17 -0.66 2.42 -3.86
N ALA A 18 -1.05 1.35 -4.56
CA ALA A 18 -0.23 0.15 -4.73
C ALA A 18 1.06 0.44 -5.51
N ALA A 19 0.99 1.25 -6.57
CA ALA A 19 2.17 1.64 -7.35
C ALA A 19 3.17 2.47 -6.52
N ILE A 20 2.68 3.43 -5.73
CA ILE A 20 3.52 4.21 -4.81
C ILE A 20 4.11 3.31 -3.71
N GLY A 21 3.31 2.39 -3.17
CA GLY A 21 3.76 1.41 -2.20
C GLY A 21 4.82 0.46 -2.74
N TYR A 22 4.66 0.00 -3.99
CA TYR A 22 5.65 -0.83 -4.69
C TYR A 22 6.97 -0.07 -4.87
N PHE A 23 6.90 1.20 -5.29
CA PHE A 23 8.10 2.04 -5.44
C PHE A 23 8.78 2.28 -4.08
N CYS A 24 8.01 2.57 -3.04
CA CYS A 24 8.54 2.71 -1.67
C CYS A 24 9.18 1.41 -1.18
N GLY A 25 8.53 0.26 -1.38
CA GLY A 25 9.06 -1.06 -1.07
C GLY A 25 10.34 -1.38 -1.83
N TRP A 26 10.46 -0.96 -3.10
CA TRP A 26 11.67 -1.10 -3.89
C TRP A 26 12.82 -0.23 -3.36
N VAL A 27 12.57 1.04 -3.07
CA VAL A 27 13.59 1.95 -2.50
C VAL A 27 14.07 1.44 -1.13
N VAL A 28 13.15 1.03 -0.26
CA VAL A 28 13.49 0.45 1.05
C VAL A 28 14.23 -0.88 0.88
N SER A 29 13.89 -1.68 -0.13
CA SER A 29 14.61 -2.94 -0.43
C SER A 29 16.05 -2.75 -0.90
N LEU A 30 16.42 -1.58 -1.44
CA LEU A 30 17.80 -1.31 -1.84
C LEU A 30 18.71 -1.00 -0.65
N VAL A 31 18.14 -0.54 0.48
CA VAL A 31 18.91 -0.06 1.64
C VAL A 31 18.75 -0.98 2.87
N PHE A 32 17.57 -1.58 3.06
CA PHE A 32 17.21 -2.31 4.28
C PHE A 32 16.91 -3.80 4.05
N ASN A 33 17.30 -4.36 2.90
CA ASN A 33 16.98 -5.75 2.54
C ASN A 33 17.36 -6.75 3.64
N ASP A 34 18.61 -6.71 4.10
CA ASP A 34 19.14 -7.65 5.09
C ASP A 34 18.49 -7.49 6.48
N ILE A 35 18.18 -6.26 6.88
CA ILE A 35 17.51 -5.99 8.16
C ILE A 35 16.08 -6.53 8.14
N ILE A 36 15.38 -6.36 7.02
CA ILE A 36 13.97 -6.73 6.94
C ILE A 36 13.84 -8.25 6.70
N LEU A 37 14.70 -8.85 5.89
CA LEU A 37 14.80 -10.31 5.74
C LEU A 37 15.15 -10.99 7.08
N SER A 38 16.13 -10.48 7.83
CA SER A 38 16.48 -11.04 9.14
C SER A 38 15.36 -10.87 10.18
N THR A 39 14.61 -9.76 10.12
CA THR A 39 13.43 -9.54 10.97
C THR A 39 12.27 -10.46 10.56
N LEU A 40 12.01 -10.65 9.27
CA LEU A 40 10.97 -11.57 8.77
C LEU A 40 11.30 -13.03 9.09
N ALA A 41 12.56 -13.42 8.94
CA ALA A 41 13.04 -14.75 9.31
C ALA A 41 12.84 -15.01 10.81
N ARG A 42 13.08 -14.00 11.65
CA ARG A 42 12.79 -14.05 13.10
C ARG A 42 11.29 -14.13 13.42
N MET A 43 10.44 -13.56 12.57
CA MET A 43 8.98 -13.69 12.67
C MET A 43 8.44 -15.03 12.11
N GLY A 44 9.33 -15.95 11.70
CA GLY A 44 8.95 -17.28 11.22
C GLY A 44 8.41 -17.31 9.79
N MET A 45 8.54 -16.22 9.03
CA MET A 45 8.18 -16.21 7.61
C MET A 45 9.32 -16.77 6.77
N LYS A 46 8.99 -17.71 5.87
CA LYS A 46 9.91 -18.17 4.83
C LYS A 46 10.21 -17.02 3.87
N THR A 47 11.40 -16.46 3.98
CA THR A 47 11.88 -15.32 3.21
C THR A 47 12.39 -15.67 1.82
N ASP A 48 12.41 -16.96 1.45
CA ASP A 48 12.84 -17.44 0.14
C ASP A 48 11.92 -16.90 -0.96
N GLY A 49 12.39 -15.87 -1.67
CA GLY A 49 11.70 -15.26 -2.81
C GLY A 49 10.73 -14.11 -2.47
N LEU A 50 10.64 -13.69 -1.21
CA LEU A 50 9.80 -12.55 -0.83
C LEU A 50 10.47 -11.21 -1.19
N PHE A 51 10.05 -10.64 -2.32
CA PHE A 51 10.43 -9.29 -2.69
C PHE A 51 9.73 -8.27 -1.79
N LEU A 52 10.52 -7.44 -1.11
CA LEU A 52 10.02 -6.32 -0.30
C LEU A 52 9.12 -5.35 -1.08
N SER A 53 9.30 -5.27 -2.40
CA SER A 53 8.43 -4.49 -3.28
C SER A 53 7.00 -5.03 -3.36
N HIS A 54 6.79 -6.34 -3.25
CA HIS A 54 5.43 -6.92 -3.16
C HIS A 54 4.78 -6.60 -1.80
N LEU A 55 5.54 -6.68 -0.71
CA LEU A 55 5.07 -6.23 0.60
C LEU A 55 4.71 -4.73 0.57
N GLY A 56 5.57 -3.89 -0.01
CA GLY A 56 5.29 -2.48 -0.23
C GLY A 56 4.03 -2.24 -1.07
N ALA A 57 3.81 -3.00 -2.15
CA ALA A 57 2.61 -2.90 -2.98
C ALA A 57 1.34 -3.26 -2.22
N THR A 58 1.36 -4.34 -1.44
CA THR A 58 0.19 -4.74 -0.62
C THR A 58 -0.12 -3.71 0.47
N LEU A 59 0.90 -3.19 1.16
CA LEU A 59 0.75 -2.14 2.16
C LEU A 59 0.28 -0.81 1.53
N GLY A 60 0.76 -0.46 0.33
CA GLY A 60 0.31 0.74 -0.40
C GLY A 60 -1.11 0.61 -0.94
N PHE A 61 -1.51 -0.58 -1.38
CA PHE A 61 -2.89 -0.88 -1.77
C PHE A 61 -3.84 -0.76 -0.58
N VAL A 62 -3.50 -1.42 0.54
CA VAL A 62 -4.28 -1.37 1.79
C VAL A 62 -4.32 0.05 2.35
N GLY A 63 -3.20 0.78 2.34
CA GLY A 63 -3.14 2.18 2.75
C GLY A 63 -3.94 3.11 1.84
N GLY A 64 -3.97 2.86 0.52
CA GLY A 64 -4.81 3.57 -0.44
C GLY A 64 -6.30 3.37 -0.18
N PHE A 65 -6.69 2.15 0.20
CA PHE A 65 -8.06 1.84 0.64
C PHE A 65 -8.40 2.47 1.99
N LEU A 66 -7.54 2.37 3.01
CA LEU A 66 -7.81 2.93 4.34
C LEU A 66 -7.86 4.47 4.32
N LYS A 67 -6.99 5.13 3.53
CA LYS A 67 -6.99 6.60 3.44
C LYS A 67 -8.26 7.14 2.78
N SER A 68 -8.89 6.36 1.89
CA SER A 68 -10.20 6.70 1.32
C SER A 68 -11.33 6.71 2.36
N SER A 69 -11.17 6.04 3.51
CA SER A 69 -12.20 6.00 4.57
C SER A 69 -12.14 7.20 5.52
N THR A 70 -11.09 8.02 5.49
CA THR A 70 -10.90 9.12 6.46
C THR A 70 -11.57 10.44 6.07
N SER A 71 -12.12 10.59 4.87
CA SER A 71 -12.67 11.87 4.40
C SER A 71 -14.21 11.94 4.39
N ILE A 72 -14.88 11.73 5.52
CA ILE A 72 -16.22 12.29 5.76
C ILE A 72 -16.36 12.65 7.25
N SER A 73 -15.76 13.76 7.67
CA SER A 73 -16.23 14.51 8.84
C SER A 73 -16.19 15.99 8.48
N THR A 74 -17.30 16.41 7.86
CA THR A 74 -17.74 17.80 7.80
C THR A 74 -17.69 18.41 9.19
N ASP A 75 -16.89 19.45 9.39
CA ASP A 75 -17.21 20.49 10.36
C ASP A 75 -16.92 21.85 9.69
N LYS A 76 -17.88 22.30 8.88
CA LYS A 76 -18.05 23.73 8.63
C LYS A 76 -18.70 24.30 9.89
N LYS A 77 -17.90 24.85 10.80
CA LYS A 77 -18.43 25.76 11.82
C LYS A 77 -18.50 27.16 11.22
N SER A 78 -19.74 27.61 11.11
CA SER A 78 -20.22 28.97 10.81
C SER A 78 -19.58 30.03 11.69
#